data_AF-X0TWP5-F1
#
_entry.id   AF-X0TWP5-F1
#
_cell.length_a   1.000
_cell.length_b   1.000
_cell.length_c   1.000
_cell.angle_alpha   90.00
_cell.angle_beta   90.00
_cell.angle_gamma   90.00
#
_symmetry.space_group_name_H-M   'P 1'
#
loop_
_entity.id
_entity.type
_entity.pdbx_description
1 polymer ?
#
loop_
_entity_poly.entity_id
_entity_poly.type
_entity_poly.pdbx_seq_one_letter_code
_entity_poly.pdbx_strand_id
1 'polypeptide(L)'
;AVLQEVGDRKALVFVQDYHFTLLPRLIKERNPSIIVAQFWHIPWPNPEVMRICPWQEEILHGLLGNDLLGFQVRYYSDNFLNTVNSSIECKVDWERRIVSQRGKKTAVRSFPISIDFAKFSRGARQPSVAEEVNRLRKQLGLSQEIIGIGIDRVDYTKGIPDRLRAIDCFFEKYPDYQKRMVFVQV
;
A
#
# COMPACT_ATOMS: atom_id res chain seq x y z
N ALA A 1 -21.07 -5.16 14.32
CA ALA A 1 -19.72 -4.77 14.77
C ALA A 1 -19.53 -3.25 14.73
N VAL A 2 -19.12 -2.63 13.61
CA VAL A 2 -18.77 -1.19 13.57
C VAL A 2 -19.85 -0.28 14.14
N LEU A 3 -21.10 -0.38 13.68
CA LEU A 3 -22.18 0.49 14.16
C LEU A 3 -22.55 0.28 15.62
N GLN A 4 -22.44 -0.96 16.10
CA GLN A 4 -22.70 -1.30 17.50
C GLN A 4 -21.64 -0.67 18.40
N GLU A 5 -20.37 -0.69 17.97
CA GLU A 5 -19.28 -0.03 18.68
C GLU A 5 -19.46 1.49 18.67
N VAL A 6 -19.83 2.08 17.53
CA VAL A 6 -20.05 3.53 17.45
C VAL A 6 -21.19 3.97 18.38
N GLY A 7 -22.31 3.24 18.38
CA GLY A 7 -23.52 3.62 19.12
C GLY A 7 -24.05 4.98 18.65
N ASP A 8 -24.43 5.84 19.61
CA ASP A 8 -24.95 7.20 19.33
C ASP A 8 -23.86 8.28 19.28
N ARG A 9 -22.57 7.88 19.33
CA ARG A 9 -21.45 8.82 19.37
C ARG A 9 -21.14 9.38 17.99
N LYS A 10 -20.67 10.62 17.95
CA LYS A 10 -19.94 11.12 16.77
C LYS A 10 -18.62 10.36 16.66
N ALA A 11 -18.41 9.66 15.54
CA ALA A 11 -17.24 8.84 15.33
C ALA A 11 -16.64 9.06 13.93
N LEU A 12 -15.32 8.89 13.87
CA LEU A 12 -14.56 8.67 12.64
C LEU A 12 -14.27 7.18 12.54
N VAL A 13 -14.71 6.53 11.47
CA VAL A 13 -14.36 5.15 11.14
C VAL A 13 -13.26 5.19 10.09
N PHE A 14 -12.09 4.65 10.42
CA PHE A 14 -10.95 4.59 9.51
C PHE A 14 -10.74 3.16 8.99
N VAL A 15 -11.21 2.91 7.76
CA VAL A 15 -11.15 1.60 7.09
C VAL A 15 -9.79 1.39 6.43
N GLN A 16 -9.28 0.16 6.50
CA GLN A 16 -7.98 -0.19 5.93
C GLN A 16 -8.13 -1.18 4.78
N ASP A 17 -7.56 -0.79 3.65
CA ASP A 17 -7.23 -1.65 2.51
C ASP A 17 -8.41 -2.21 1.68
N TYR A 18 -8.05 -2.97 0.65
CA TYR A 18 -8.94 -3.39 -0.45
C TYR A 18 -10.04 -4.39 -0.07
N HIS A 19 -9.90 -5.13 1.03
CA HIS A 19 -10.89 -6.13 1.44
C HIS A 19 -12.27 -5.55 1.76
N PHE A 20 -12.32 -4.26 2.11
CA PHE A 20 -13.53 -3.59 2.62
C PHE A 20 -14.06 -2.52 1.67
N THR A 21 -13.96 -2.73 0.36
CA THR A 21 -14.42 -1.77 -0.67
C THR A 21 -15.88 -1.34 -0.50
N LEU A 22 -16.76 -2.24 -0.07
CA LEU A 22 -18.20 -1.97 0.07
C LEU A 22 -18.59 -1.36 1.43
N LEU A 23 -17.73 -1.51 2.44
CA LEU A 23 -18.03 -1.15 3.82
C LEU A 23 -18.41 0.33 4.01
N PRO A 24 -17.73 1.31 3.40
CA PRO A 24 -18.04 2.72 3.59
C PRO A 24 -19.49 3.06 3.21
N ARG A 25 -19.95 2.56 2.06
CA ARG A 25 -21.35 2.73 1.61
C ARG A 25 -22.33 2.14 2.62
N LEU A 26 -22.09 0.90 3.07
CA LEU A 26 -22.96 0.21 4.03
C LEU A 26 -23.05 0.95 5.38
N ILE A 27 -21.95 1.58 5.83
CA ILE A 27 -21.95 2.43 7.02
C ILE A 27 -22.83 3.66 6.78
N LYS A 28 -22.60 4.40 5.68
CA LYS A 28 -23.32 5.64 5.36
C LYS A 28 -24.82 5.42 5.11
N GLU A 29 -25.21 4.27 4.59
CA GLU A 29 -26.62 3.91 4.40
C GLU A 29 -27.37 3.74 5.72
N ARG A 30 -26.67 3.25 6.76
CA ARG A 30 -27.27 3.03 8.08
C ARG A 30 -27.15 4.25 9.00
N ASN A 31 -26.02 4.96 8.94
CA ASN A 31 -25.82 6.20 9.67
C ASN A 31 -24.98 7.20 8.84
N PRO A 32 -25.62 8.19 8.19
CA PRO A 32 -24.91 9.15 7.35
C PRO A 32 -24.05 10.15 8.14
N SER A 33 -24.25 10.30 9.46
CA SER A 33 -23.50 11.26 10.28
C SER A 33 -22.11 10.76 10.67
N ILE A 34 -21.82 9.46 10.51
CA ILE A 34 -20.49 8.90 10.77
C ILE A 34 -19.53 9.38 9.70
N ILE A 35 -18.38 9.90 10.09
CA ILE A 35 -17.32 10.24 9.15
C ILE A 35 -16.58 8.95 8.81
N VAL A 36 -16.45 8.63 7.53
CA VAL A 36 -15.76 7.43 7.06
C VAL A 36 -14.57 7.86 6.20
N ALA A 37 -13.38 7.41 6.60
CA ALA A 37 -12.19 7.52 5.80
C ALA A 37 -11.68 6.12 5.47
N GLN A 38 -11.07 5.95 4.31
CA GLN A 38 -10.40 4.70 3.94
C GLN A 38 -9.04 4.98 3.33
N PHE A 39 -8.06 4.16 3.67
CA PHE A 39 -6.75 4.19 3.04
C PHE A 39 -6.52 2.91 2.23
N TRP A 40 -6.18 3.08 0.96
CA TRP A 40 -5.92 2.00 0.00
C TRP A 40 -4.41 1.76 -0.09
N HIS A 41 -3.95 0.60 0.39
CA HIS A 41 -2.52 0.35 0.62
C HIS A 41 -1.79 -0.16 -0.62
N ILE A 42 -2.49 -0.91 -1.47
CA ILE A 42 -1.93 -1.48 -2.70
C ILE A 42 -2.02 -0.49 -3.88
N PRO A 43 -1.34 -0.74 -5.02
CA PRO A 43 -1.55 0.06 -6.21
C PRO A 43 -3.01 0.10 -6.66
N TRP A 44 -3.51 1.26 -7.10
CA TRP A 44 -4.78 1.34 -7.82
C TRP A 44 -4.51 1.15 -9.33
N PRO A 45 -5.22 0.23 -10.01
CA PRO A 45 -5.00 -0.05 -11.43
C PRO A 45 -5.36 1.14 -12.31
N ASN A 46 -4.91 1.15 -13.56
CA ASN A 46 -5.44 2.09 -14.54
C ASN A 46 -6.92 1.75 -14.89
N PRO A 47 -7.67 2.70 -15.48
CA PRO A 47 -9.09 2.47 -15.82
C PRO A 47 -9.31 1.26 -16.75
N GLU A 48 -8.38 0.97 -17.65
CA GLU A 48 -8.47 -0.14 -18.61
C GLU A 48 -8.45 -1.50 -17.90
N VAL A 49 -7.55 -1.67 -16.95
CA VAL A 49 -7.45 -2.89 -16.14
C VAL A 49 -8.65 -3.02 -15.20
N MET A 50 -9.08 -1.92 -14.58
CA MET A 50 -10.24 -1.96 -13.68
C MET A 50 -11.53 -2.37 -14.42
N ARG A 51 -11.68 -1.97 -15.69
CA ARG A 51 -12.83 -2.31 -16.54
C ARG A 51 -13.01 -3.81 -16.77
N ILE A 52 -11.95 -4.61 -16.61
CA ILE A 52 -12.02 -6.07 -16.72
C ILE A 52 -12.79 -6.67 -15.52
N CYS A 53 -12.81 -5.99 -14.37
CA CYS A 53 -13.48 -6.47 -13.16
C CYS A 53 -15.01 -6.42 -13.35
N PRO A 54 -15.72 -7.57 -13.27
CA PRO A 54 -17.17 -7.61 -13.43
C PRO A 54 -17.93 -6.79 -12.37
N TRP A 55 -17.35 -6.65 -11.18
CA TRP A 55 -17.93 -5.93 -10.03
C TRP A 55 -17.35 -4.52 -9.86
N GLN A 56 -16.81 -3.94 -10.94
CA GLN A 56 -16.20 -2.61 -10.89
C GLN A 56 -17.16 -1.58 -10.31
N GLU A 57 -18.40 -1.53 -10.80
CA GLU A 57 -19.37 -0.50 -10.37
C GLU A 57 -19.68 -0.61 -8.88
N GLU A 58 -19.90 -1.82 -8.36
CA GLU A 58 -20.18 -2.05 -6.94
C GLU A 58 -19.00 -1.63 -6.07
N ILE A 59 -17.77 -1.93 -6.50
CA ILE A 59 -16.55 -1.51 -5.82
C ILE A 59 -16.45 0.01 -5.80
N LEU A 60 -16.66 0.69 -6.93
CA LEU A 60 -16.57 2.14 -7.03
C LEU A 60 -17.65 2.81 -6.17
N HIS A 61 -18.90 2.35 -6.22
CA HIS A 61 -19.97 2.85 -5.37
C HIS A 61 -19.72 2.60 -3.88
N GLY A 62 -19.12 1.46 -3.54
CA GLY A 62 -18.66 1.16 -2.18
C GLY A 62 -17.65 2.19 -1.68
N LEU A 63 -16.61 2.43 -2.48
CA LEU A 63 -15.51 3.34 -2.16
C LEU A 63 -15.95 4.81 -2.13
N LEU A 64 -16.90 5.21 -2.96
CA LEU A 64 -17.54 6.54 -2.92
C LEU A 64 -18.49 6.73 -1.73
N GLY A 65 -18.64 5.72 -0.86
CA GLY A 65 -19.22 5.89 0.46
C GLY A 65 -18.31 6.61 1.46
N ASN A 66 -17.02 6.76 1.15
CA ASN A 66 -16.08 7.48 2.01
C ASN A 66 -16.30 9.01 1.95
N ASP A 67 -16.07 9.70 3.05
CA ASP A 67 -15.85 11.15 3.04
C ASP A 67 -14.43 11.47 2.56
N LEU A 68 -13.46 10.61 2.91
CA LEU A 68 -12.06 10.71 2.48
C LEU A 68 -11.52 9.35 2.02
N LEU A 69 -11.04 9.28 0.78
CA LEU A 69 -10.32 8.12 0.25
C LEU A 69 -8.85 8.50 -0.02
N GLY A 70 -7.95 7.82 0.68
CA GLY A 70 -6.50 8.03 0.60
C GLY A 70 -5.78 6.93 -0.17
N PHE A 71 -4.75 7.32 -0.93
CA PHE A 71 -3.86 6.43 -1.68
C PHE A 71 -2.39 6.72 -1.33
N GLN A 72 -1.48 5.80 -1.64
CA GLN A 72 -0.04 6.00 -1.42
C GLN A 72 0.54 7.18 -2.21
N VAL A 73 0.23 7.26 -3.52
CA VAL A 73 0.82 8.25 -4.43
C VAL A 73 -0.25 8.91 -5.29
N ARG A 74 0.09 10.10 -5.82
CA ARG A 74 -0.81 10.88 -6.67
C ARG A 74 -1.29 10.10 -7.88
N TYR A 75 -0.40 9.34 -8.53
CA TYR A 75 -0.73 8.53 -9.70
C TYR A 75 -1.92 7.57 -9.47
N TYR A 76 -1.95 6.84 -8.35
CA TYR A 76 -3.07 5.94 -8.02
C TYR A 76 -4.37 6.71 -7.77
N SER A 77 -4.27 7.86 -7.12
CA SER A 77 -5.44 8.71 -6.90
C SER A 77 -5.98 9.33 -8.20
N ASP A 78 -5.11 9.69 -9.15
CA ASP A 78 -5.51 10.14 -10.50
C ASP A 78 -6.19 8.99 -11.27
N ASN A 79 -5.61 7.78 -11.23
CA ASN A 79 -6.22 6.61 -11.85
C ASN A 79 -7.61 6.32 -11.27
N PHE A 80 -7.79 6.41 -9.96
CA PHE A 80 -9.11 6.25 -9.33
C PHE A 80 -10.12 7.28 -9.85
N LEU A 81 -9.75 8.56 -9.89
CA LEU A 81 -10.63 9.62 -10.40
C LEU A 81 -11.00 9.41 -11.87
N ASN A 82 -10.04 9.02 -12.71
CA ASN A 82 -10.28 8.67 -14.11
C ASN A 82 -11.21 7.45 -14.26
N THR A 83 -11.01 6.43 -13.42
CA THR A 83 -11.85 5.23 -13.40
C THR A 83 -13.28 5.59 -13.05
N VAL A 84 -13.48 6.36 -11.98
CA VAL A 84 -14.80 6.82 -11.53
C VAL A 84 -15.48 7.69 -12.60
N ASN A 85 -14.76 8.67 -13.17
CA ASN A 85 -15.31 9.57 -14.18
C ASN A 85 -15.77 8.85 -15.46
N SER A 86 -15.12 7.73 -15.81
CA SER A 86 -15.43 6.97 -17.02
C SER A 86 -16.42 5.82 -16.81
N SER A 87 -16.61 5.37 -15.56
CA SER A 87 -17.36 4.13 -15.27
C SER A 87 -18.68 4.35 -14.57
N ILE A 88 -18.87 5.47 -13.88
CA ILE A 88 -20.09 5.74 -13.11
C ILE A 88 -20.54 7.19 -13.29
N GLU A 89 -21.86 7.40 -13.26
CA GLU A 89 -22.44 8.73 -13.31
C GLU A 89 -22.09 9.50 -12.02
N CYS A 90 -21.19 10.49 -12.17
CA CYS A 90 -20.73 11.35 -11.09
C CYS A 90 -20.14 12.64 -11.66
N LYS A 91 -19.93 13.63 -10.79
CA LYS A 91 -19.19 14.85 -11.12
C LYS A 91 -17.84 14.83 -10.41
N VAL A 92 -16.76 14.86 -11.18
CA VAL A 92 -15.40 15.00 -10.64
C VAL A 92 -14.97 16.46 -10.70
N ASP A 93 -14.65 17.03 -9.54
CA ASP A 93 -13.91 18.29 -9.43
C ASP A 93 -12.41 17.93 -9.40
N TRP A 94 -11.73 18.15 -10.52
CA TRP A 94 -10.33 17.78 -10.71
C TRP A 94 -9.35 18.64 -9.90
N GLU A 95 -9.67 19.92 -9.71
CA GLU A 95 -8.85 20.87 -8.96
C GLU A 95 -8.89 20.52 -7.48
N ARG A 96 -10.09 20.36 -6.92
CA ARG A 96 -10.28 20.00 -5.50
C ARG A 96 -10.16 18.51 -5.25
N ARG A 97 -10.12 17.69 -6.30
CA ARG A 97 -10.08 16.22 -6.26
C ARG A 97 -11.22 15.67 -5.41
N ILE A 98 -12.44 16.06 -5.75
CA ILE A 98 -13.67 15.64 -5.07
C ILE A 98 -14.59 14.98 -6.09
N VAL A 99 -15.04 13.77 -5.77
CA VAL A 99 -16.11 13.11 -6.53
C VAL A 99 -17.44 13.45 -5.86
N SER A 100 -18.40 13.92 -6.63
CA SER A 100 -19.78 14.14 -6.19
C SER A 100 -20.72 13.15 -6.86
N GLN A 101 -21.44 12.35 -6.08
CA GLN A 101 -22.42 11.38 -6.57
C GLN A 101 -23.67 11.43 -5.71
N ARG A 102 -24.84 11.65 -6.34
CA ARG A 102 -26.16 11.69 -5.67
C ARG A 102 -26.16 12.61 -4.42
N GLY A 103 -25.54 13.80 -4.55
CA GLY A 103 -25.42 14.79 -3.48
C GLY A 103 -24.36 14.49 -2.41
N LYS A 104 -23.73 13.31 -2.42
CA LYS A 104 -22.64 12.94 -1.52
C LYS A 104 -21.29 13.31 -2.14
N LYS A 105 -20.31 13.63 -1.31
CA LYS A 105 -18.96 14.04 -1.74
C LYS A 105 -17.90 13.14 -1.10
N THR A 106 -16.96 12.68 -1.91
CA THR A 106 -15.77 11.95 -1.48
C THR A 106 -14.54 12.74 -1.88
N ALA A 107 -13.73 13.15 -0.90
CA ALA A 107 -12.42 13.73 -1.16
C ALA A 107 -11.43 12.62 -1.47
N VAL A 108 -10.66 12.77 -2.55
CA VAL A 108 -9.63 11.80 -2.96
C VAL A 108 -8.25 12.42 -2.84
N ARG A 109 -7.36 11.79 -2.08
CA ARG A 109 -6.04 12.35 -1.72
C ARG A 109 -4.94 11.29 -1.75
N SER A 110 -3.70 11.75 -1.80
CA SER A 110 -2.51 10.90 -1.66
C SER A 110 -1.77 11.19 -0.36
N PHE A 111 -1.54 10.16 0.45
CA PHE A 111 -0.77 10.21 1.69
C PHE A 111 0.24 9.05 1.67
N PRO A 112 1.53 9.29 1.39
CA PRO A 112 2.51 8.20 1.41
C PRO A 112 2.67 7.69 2.85
N ILE A 113 2.42 6.40 3.08
CA ILE A 113 2.63 5.80 4.39
C ILE A 113 4.13 5.77 4.71
N SER A 114 4.46 5.89 5.99
CA SER A 114 5.82 5.80 6.48
C SER A 114 5.87 4.95 7.76
N ILE A 115 7.09 4.69 8.22
CA ILE A 115 7.36 3.96 9.46
C ILE A 115 7.61 4.93 10.62
N ASP A 116 7.51 4.43 11.85
CA ASP A 116 8.06 5.14 13.01
C ASP A 116 9.60 5.06 12.97
N PHE A 117 10.19 5.98 12.20
CA PHE A 117 11.63 6.05 11.98
C PHE A 117 12.40 6.09 13.30
N ALA A 118 11.93 6.87 14.27
CA ALA A 118 12.62 7.06 15.54
C ALA A 118 12.67 5.75 16.35
N LYS A 119 11.56 5.00 16.40
CA LYS A 119 11.51 3.68 17.04
C LYS A 119 12.46 2.69 16.37
N PHE A 120 12.41 2.55 15.05
CA PHE A 120 13.25 1.59 14.34
C PHE A 120 14.74 1.97 14.40
N SER A 121 15.07 3.25 14.26
CA SER A 121 16.45 3.75 14.36
C SER A 121 17.04 3.52 15.75
N ARG A 122 16.27 3.75 16.82
CA ARG A 122 16.71 3.42 18.19
C ARG A 122 16.89 1.92 18.39
N GLY A 123 15.93 1.11 17.93
CA GLY A 123 16.01 -0.35 18.02
C GLY A 123 17.25 -0.92 17.32
N ALA A 124 17.54 -0.44 16.10
CA ALA A 124 18.69 -0.89 15.32
C ALA A 124 20.06 -0.57 15.95
N ARG A 125 20.12 0.39 16.90
CA ARG A 125 21.35 0.79 17.60
C ARG A 125 21.57 0.05 18.92
N GLN A 126 20.68 -0.84 19.31
CA GLN A 126 20.84 -1.58 20.56
C GLN A 126 22.04 -2.54 20.49
N PRO A 127 22.80 -2.73 21.60
CA PRO A 127 23.94 -3.65 21.62
C PRO A 127 23.58 -5.09 21.20
N SER A 128 22.40 -5.56 21.58
CA SER A 128 21.87 -6.88 21.20
C SER A 128 21.76 -7.07 19.67
N VAL A 129 21.49 -6.00 18.92
CA VAL A 129 21.45 -6.06 17.45
C VAL A 129 22.86 -6.24 16.90
N ALA A 130 23.87 -5.56 17.47
CA ALA A 130 25.26 -5.75 17.06
C ALA A 130 25.78 -7.16 17.38
N GLU A 131 25.39 -7.71 18.53
CA GLU A 131 25.67 -9.11 18.89
C GLU A 131 25.04 -10.07 17.88
N GLU A 132 23.78 -9.85 17.51
CA GLU A 132 23.07 -10.68 16.53
C GLU A 132 23.69 -10.59 15.13
N VAL A 133 24.09 -9.38 14.69
CA VAL A 133 24.82 -9.19 13.43
C VAL A 133 26.13 -9.99 13.44
N ASN A 134 26.88 -9.95 14.54
CA ASN A 134 28.11 -10.74 14.68
C ASN A 134 27.85 -12.25 14.68
N ARG A 135 26.76 -12.70 15.32
CA ARG A 135 26.33 -14.10 15.32
C ARG A 135 26.00 -14.57 13.91
N LEU A 136 25.20 -13.79 13.16
CA LEU A 136 24.81 -14.10 11.79
C LEU A 136 26.01 -14.11 10.84
N ARG A 137 26.93 -13.14 10.96
CA ARG A 137 28.17 -13.12 10.17
C ARG A 137 28.99 -14.39 10.37
N LYS A 138 29.19 -14.81 11.64
CA LYS A 138 29.89 -16.07 11.95
C LYS A 138 29.16 -17.28 11.40
N GLN A 139 27.83 -17.36 11.58
CA GLN A 139 27.02 -18.47 11.10
C GLN A 139 27.07 -18.63 9.58
N LEU A 140 27.10 -17.51 8.84
CA LEU A 140 27.15 -17.49 7.38
C LEU A 140 28.57 -17.50 6.82
N GLY A 141 29.60 -17.57 7.67
CA GLY A 141 31.00 -17.54 7.24
C GLY A 141 31.44 -16.22 6.60
N LEU A 142 30.77 -15.11 6.94
CA LEU A 142 31.01 -13.79 6.37
C LEU A 142 32.06 -13.04 7.17
N SER A 143 33.06 -12.51 6.49
CA SER A 143 34.21 -11.82 7.07
C SER A 143 34.35 -10.39 6.52
N GLN A 144 34.61 -10.26 5.22
CA GLN A 144 34.94 -9.00 4.53
C GLN A 144 34.18 -8.83 3.20
N GLU A 145 33.25 -9.74 2.90
CA GLU A 145 32.46 -9.72 1.68
C GLU A 145 31.47 -8.55 1.70
N ILE A 146 31.15 -8.04 0.52
CA ILE A 146 30.03 -7.13 0.30
C ILE A 146 28.75 -7.94 0.47
N ILE A 147 27.89 -7.52 1.40
CA ILE A 147 26.63 -8.22 1.68
C ILE A 147 25.47 -7.45 1.05
N GLY A 148 24.81 -8.06 0.08
CA GLY A 148 23.49 -7.63 -0.38
C GLY A 148 22.40 -8.36 0.39
N ILE A 149 21.34 -7.65 0.78
CA ILE A 149 20.21 -8.23 1.53
C ILE A 149 18.91 -7.85 0.83
N GLY A 150 18.07 -8.85 0.55
CA GLY A 150 16.69 -8.69 0.15
C GLY A 150 15.76 -9.22 1.25
N ILE A 151 14.75 -8.45 1.62
CA ILE A 151 13.74 -8.88 2.61
C ILE A 151 12.37 -8.58 2.01
N ASP A 152 11.70 -9.61 1.53
CA ASP A 152 10.46 -9.48 0.80
C ASP A 152 9.54 -10.66 1.10
N ARG A 153 8.22 -10.44 1.05
CA ARG A 153 7.29 -11.59 0.99
C ARG A 153 7.56 -12.34 -0.32
N VAL A 154 7.45 -13.67 -0.29
CA VAL A 154 7.49 -14.49 -1.50
C VAL A 154 6.23 -14.23 -2.32
N ASP A 155 6.30 -13.20 -3.16
CA ASP A 155 5.19 -12.60 -3.88
C ASP A 155 5.69 -12.13 -5.25
N TYR A 156 4.94 -12.44 -6.31
CA TYR A 156 5.35 -12.18 -7.70
C TYR A 156 5.54 -10.68 -7.98
N THR A 157 4.94 -9.81 -7.17
CA THR A 157 5.08 -8.35 -7.28
C THR A 157 6.44 -7.82 -6.80
N LYS A 158 7.24 -8.65 -6.12
CA LYS A 158 8.50 -8.21 -5.48
C LYS A 158 9.74 -8.33 -6.38
N GLY A 159 9.59 -8.92 -7.57
CA GLY A 159 10.67 -9.01 -8.55
C GLY A 159 11.87 -9.82 -8.05
N ILE A 160 11.66 -10.76 -7.13
CA ILE A 160 12.72 -11.63 -6.59
C ILE A 160 13.43 -12.40 -7.73
N PRO A 161 12.72 -13.01 -8.70
CA PRO A 161 13.39 -13.68 -9.82
C PRO A 161 14.25 -12.72 -10.67
N ASP A 162 13.77 -11.50 -10.93
CA ASP A 162 14.51 -10.50 -11.70
C ASP A 162 15.77 -10.03 -10.95
N ARG A 163 15.67 -9.86 -9.62
CA ARG A 163 16.82 -9.52 -8.77
C ARG A 163 17.89 -10.61 -8.80
N LEU A 164 17.49 -11.88 -8.68
CA LEU A 164 18.43 -13.00 -8.73
C LEU A 164 19.07 -13.14 -10.12
N ARG A 165 18.31 -12.97 -11.21
CA ARG A 165 18.86 -12.90 -12.57
C ARG A 165 19.86 -11.76 -12.75
N ALA A 166 19.58 -10.59 -12.18
CA ALA A 166 20.50 -9.46 -12.24
C ALA A 166 21.81 -9.73 -11.47
N ILE A 167 21.74 -10.42 -10.33
CA ILE A 167 22.92 -10.84 -9.56
C ILE A 167 23.74 -11.88 -10.34
N ASP A 168 23.08 -12.82 -11.00
CA ASP A 168 23.73 -13.81 -11.87
C ASP A 168 24.50 -13.12 -13.00
N CYS A 169 23.82 -12.25 -13.77
CA CYS A 169 24.47 -11.45 -14.81
C CYS A 169 25.60 -10.55 -14.27
N PHE A 170 25.46 -10.02 -13.05
CA PHE A 170 26.52 -9.24 -12.41
C PHE A 170 27.77 -10.08 -12.16
N PHE A 171 27.63 -11.32 -11.69
CA PHE A 171 28.78 -12.21 -11.48
C PHE A 171 29.41 -12.73 -12.77
N GLU A 172 28.63 -12.89 -13.84
CA GLU A 172 29.16 -13.20 -15.17
C GLU A 172 29.98 -12.03 -15.72
N LYS A 173 29.47 -10.81 -15.60
CA LYS A 173 30.11 -9.61 -16.15
C LYS A 173 31.30 -9.14 -15.33
N TYR A 174 31.28 -9.36 -14.01
CA TYR A 174 32.33 -8.96 -13.08
C TYR A 174 32.78 -10.14 -12.22
N PRO A 175 33.53 -11.11 -12.79
CA PRO A 175 33.96 -12.31 -12.09
C PRO A 175 34.79 -12.02 -10.84
N ASP A 176 35.49 -10.88 -10.78
CA ASP A 176 36.23 -10.45 -9.60
C ASP A 176 35.37 -10.36 -8.34
N TYR A 177 34.05 -10.17 -8.46
CA TYR A 177 33.14 -10.12 -7.31
C TYR A 177 32.70 -11.50 -6.83
N GLN A 178 32.96 -12.56 -7.61
CA GLN A 178 32.74 -13.92 -7.16
C GLN A 178 33.65 -14.17 -5.94
N LYS A 179 33.07 -14.68 -4.85
CA LYS A 179 33.72 -14.85 -3.53
C LYS A 179 34.04 -13.54 -2.78
N ARG A 180 33.73 -12.36 -3.33
CA ARG A 180 33.84 -11.05 -2.64
C ARG A 180 32.49 -10.42 -2.32
N MET A 181 31.41 -10.94 -2.86
CA MET A 181 30.05 -10.52 -2.57
C MET A 181 29.17 -11.73 -2.26
N VAL A 182 28.30 -11.57 -1.26
CA VAL A 182 27.26 -12.53 -0.91
C VAL A 182 25.91 -11.81 -0.94
N PHE A 183 24.90 -12.46 -1.54
CA PHE A 183 23.53 -11.97 -1.51
C PHE A 183 22.65 -12.90 -0.67
N VAL A 184 21.92 -12.34 0.28
CA VAL A 184 20.99 -13.07 1.16
C VAL A 184 19.57 -12.60 0.87
N GLN A 185 18.71 -13.51 0.42
CA GLN A 185 17.28 -13.26 0.29
C GLN A 185 16.55 -13.93 1.45
N VAL A 186 15.75 -13.13 2.16
CA VAL A 186 14.82 -13.57 3.21
C VAL A 186 13.40 -13.46 2.68
#